data_AF-A0A811MKR1-F1
#
_entry.id   AF-A0A811MKR1-F1
#
_cell.length_a   1.000
_cell.length_b   1.000
_cell.length_c   1.000
_cell.angle_alpha   90.00
_cell.angle_beta   90.00
_cell.angle_gamma   90.00
#
_symmetry.space_group_name_H-M   'P 1'
#
loop_
_entity.id
_entity.type
_entity.pdbx_description
1 polymer ?
#
loop_
_entity_poly.entity_id
_entity_poly.type
_entity_poly.pdbx_seq_one_letter_code
_entity_poly.pdbx_strand_id
1 'polypeptide(L)'
;MEAAAAAAGVELGSSKPQIATQAEMAEARVPLAYRDQCAHLLIPLNKCRVAEFYLPWKCEPERHAYEKCEYELVMERMLKMQKDPRGAGGQGQGRRLHWPHPCHRKARLMRPRPDPFDLGELRLRHAVLNFFSSGFSSAAVTEFVIWM
;
A
#
# COMPACT_ATOMS: atom_id res chain seq x y z
N MET A 1 -3.97 40.17 4.57
CA MET A 1 -4.78 39.46 5.58
C MET A 1 -5.92 38.83 4.80
N GLU A 2 -5.98 37.51 4.58
CA GLU A 2 -5.98 36.48 5.62
C GLU A 2 -4.77 35.54 5.65
N ALA A 3 -4.49 35.16 6.89
CA ALA A 3 -3.57 34.13 7.32
C ALA A 3 -4.36 33.23 8.29
N ALA A 4 -4.16 31.92 8.21
CA ALA A 4 -4.08 31.03 9.37
C ALA A 4 -3.63 29.62 8.92
N ALA A 5 -2.56 29.15 9.54
CA ALA A 5 -1.99 27.81 9.39
C ALA A 5 -2.43 26.91 10.55
N ALA A 6 -2.63 25.62 10.28
CA ALA A 6 -2.40 24.45 11.16
C ALA A 6 -2.74 23.18 10.33
N ALA A 7 -2.04 22.05 10.33
CA ALA A 7 -0.93 21.53 11.12
C ALA A 7 -0.08 20.55 10.26
N ALA A 8 1.15 20.31 10.71
CA ALA A 8 2.18 19.54 10.02
C ALA A 8 1.76 18.12 9.59
N GLY A 9 2.07 17.79 8.33
CA GLY A 9 2.00 16.44 7.77
C GLY A 9 2.60 16.37 6.37
N VAL A 10 3.93 16.18 6.32
CA VAL A 10 4.76 15.83 5.15
C VAL A 10 5.08 16.98 4.17
N GLU A 11 6.23 17.62 4.40
CA GLU A 11 6.96 18.41 3.41
C GLU A 11 7.50 17.49 2.29
N LEU A 12 6.63 17.04 1.37
CA LEU A 12 7.04 16.50 0.07
C LEU A 12 7.50 17.69 -0.79
N GLY A 13 8.72 18.16 -0.51
CA GLY A 13 9.27 19.42 -1.02
C GLY A 13 9.06 19.68 -2.52
N SER A 14 7.93 20.29 -2.81
CA SER A 14 7.55 20.91 -4.06
C SER A 14 6.91 22.25 -3.71
N SER A 15 7.19 23.25 -4.52
CA SER A 15 6.87 24.65 -4.22
C SER A 15 5.37 24.96 -4.26
N LYS A 16 4.56 24.05 -4.79
CA LYS A 16 3.12 24.25 -5.02
C LYS A 16 2.28 23.83 -3.80
N PRO A 17 1.35 24.68 -3.33
CA PRO A 17 0.42 24.29 -2.28
C PRO A 17 -0.52 23.18 -2.80
N GLN A 18 -0.91 22.25 -1.91
CA GLN A 18 -2.01 21.33 -2.22
C GLN A 18 -3.33 22.10 -2.14
N ILE A 19 -3.95 22.29 -3.31
CA ILE A 19 -5.19 23.09 -3.44
C ILE A 19 -6.44 22.24 -3.15
N ALA A 20 -6.42 20.96 -3.51
CA ALA A 20 -7.55 20.05 -3.29
C ALA A 20 -7.58 19.55 -1.84
N THR A 21 -8.77 19.57 -1.21
CA THR A 21 -8.92 18.99 0.12
C THR A 21 -8.92 17.46 0.06
N GLN A 22 -8.55 16.81 1.17
CA GLN A 22 -8.51 15.35 1.22
C GLN A 22 -9.90 14.71 1.07
N ALA A 23 -10.94 15.40 1.55
CA ALA A 23 -12.33 14.96 1.40
C ALA A 23 -12.74 14.95 -0.09
N GLU A 24 -12.45 16.02 -0.84
CA GLU A 24 -12.75 16.11 -2.28
C GLU A 24 -12.05 15.02 -3.09
N MET A 25 -10.79 14.71 -2.77
CA MET A 25 -10.05 13.62 -3.44
C MET A 25 -10.62 12.23 -3.12
N ALA A 26 -11.17 12.03 -1.92
CA ALA A 26 -11.80 10.78 -1.52
C ALA A 26 -13.17 10.60 -2.19
N GLU A 27 -13.98 11.66 -2.26
CA GLU A 27 -15.27 11.69 -2.95
C GLU A 27 -15.11 11.40 -4.45
N ALA A 28 -14.10 12.02 -5.08
CA ALA A 28 -13.76 11.78 -6.48
C ALA A 28 -13.06 10.42 -6.73
N ARG A 29 -12.86 9.60 -5.69
CA ARG A 29 -12.21 8.28 -5.73
C ARG A 29 -10.85 8.29 -6.44
N VAL A 30 -10.04 9.33 -6.19
CA VAL A 30 -8.70 9.43 -6.77
C VAL A 30 -7.79 8.34 -6.19
N PRO A 31 -7.11 7.51 -7.02
CA PRO A 31 -6.18 6.48 -6.55
C PRO A 31 -4.99 7.10 -5.81
N LEU A 32 -4.42 6.37 -4.83
CA LEU A 32 -3.31 6.85 -3.99
C LEU A 32 -2.09 7.35 -4.79
N ALA A 33 -1.82 6.74 -5.95
CA ALA A 33 -0.71 7.11 -6.81
C ALA A 33 -0.83 8.51 -7.42
N TYR A 34 -2.05 9.07 -7.52
CA TYR A 34 -2.32 10.35 -8.17
C TYR A 34 -2.76 11.44 -7.19
N ARG A 35 -2.59 11.22 -5.88
CA ARG A 35 -2.91 12.21 -4.82
C ARG A 35 -1.77 13.20 -4.58
N ASP A 36 -1.19 13.68 -5.67
CA ASP A 36 -0.13 14.67 -5.68
C ASP A 36 -0.71 16.09 -5.63
N GLN A 37 0.13 17.12 -5.59
CA GLN A 37 -0.30 18.53 -5.60
C GLN A 37 -1.13 18.89 -6.85
N CYS A 38 -1.00 18.13 -7.94
CA CYS A 38 -1.77 18.31 -9.17
C CYS A 38 -3.17 17.67 -9.15
N ALA A 39 -3.60 17.02 -8.07
CA ALA A 39 -4.89 16.32 -7.98
C ALA A 39 -6.11 17.21 -8.28
N HIS A 40 -6.02 18.52 -7.99
CA HIS A 40 -7.07 19.49 -8.29
C HIS A 40 -7.40 19.61 -9.79
N LEU A 41 -6.43 19.34 -10.68
CA LEU A 41 -6.63 19.31 -12.14
C LEU A 41 -7.13 17.94 -12.64
N LEU A 42 -6.89 16.88 -11.88
CA LEU A 42 -7.31 15.54 -12.25
C LEU A 42 -8.82 15.32 -12.06
N ILE A 43 -9.41 15.93 -11.05
CA ILE A 43 -10.86 15.86 -10.79
C ILE A 43 -11.69 16.39 -11.99
N PRO A 44 -11.44 17.61 -12.53
CA PRO A 44 -12.16 18.09 -13.70
C PRO A 44 -11.83 17.27 -14.96
N LEU A 45 -10.59 16.81 -15.13
CA LEU A 45 -10.21 15.95 -16.26
C LEU A 45 -11.00 14.63 -16.27
N ASN A 46 -11.17 13.99 -15.11
CA ASN A 46 -11.95 12.76 -15.00
C ASN A 46 -13.45 13.00 -15.26
N LYS A 47 -13.99 14.16 -14.85
CA LYS A 47 -15.37 14.55 -15.19
C LYS A 47 -15.54 14.72 -16.70
N CYS A 48 -14.62 15.42 -17.37
CA CYS A 48 -14.65 15.60 -18.83
C CYS A 48 -14.55 14.25 -19.58
N ARG A 49 -13.62 13.37 -19.15
CA ARG A 49 -13.43 12.05 -19.75
C ARG A 49 -14.68 11.17 -19.68
N VAL A 50 -15.38 11.19 -18.55
CA VAL A 50 -16.62 10.41 -18.40
C VAL A 50 -17.77 11.04 -19.20
N ALA A 51 -17.89 12.36 -19.22
CA ALA A 51 -18.95 13.06 -19.97
C ALA A 51 -18.81 12.86 -21.49
N GLU A 52 -17.58 12.96 -22.01
CA GLU A 52 -17.27 12.85 -23.44
C GLU A 52 -16.78 11.45 -23.82
N PHE A 53 -17.11 10.41 -23.06
CA PHE A 53 -16.78 9.00 -23.36
C PHE A 53 -15.32 8.75 -23.78
N TYR A 54 -14.36 9.47 -23.17
CA TYR A 54 -12.92 9.37 -23.45
C TYR A 54 -12.51 9.70 -24.90
N LEU A 55 -13.26 10.56 -25.58
CA LEU A 55 -12.93 11.08 -26.90
C LEU A 55 -11.57 11.84 -26.88
N PRO A 56 -10.57 11.46 -27.71
CA PRO A 56 -9.20 12.01 -27.61
C PRO A 56 -9.05 13.52 -27.82
N TRP A 57 -9.98 14.14 -28.55
CA TRP A 57 -9.91 15.54 -28.99
C TRP A 57 -10.73 16.53 -28.15
N LYS A 58 -11.54 16.07 -27.18
CA LYS A 58 -12.47 16.92 -26.42
C LYS A 58 -11.85 17.53 -25.16
N CYS A 59 -11.15 16.72 -24.37
CA CYS A 59 -10.56 17.14 -23.08
C CYS A 59 -9.06 17.49 -23.21
N GLU A 60 -8.67 18.09 -24.32
CA GLU A 60 -7.29 18.48 -24.61
C GLU A 60 -6.74 19.52 -23.61
N PRO A 61 -7.44 20.64 -23.31
CA PRO A 61 -6.89 21.68 -22.45
C PRO A 61 -6.74 21.21 -20.99
N GLU A 62 -7.69 20.44 -20.46
CA GLU A 62 -7.59 19.90 -19.10
C GLU A 62 -6.47 18.86 -18.99
N ARG A 63 -6.27 18.05 -20.05
CA ARG A 63 -5.18 17.09 -20.11
C ARG A 63 -3.83 17.80 -20.14
N HIS A 64 -3.67 18.81 -20.99
CA HIS A 64 -2.44 19.58 -21.10
C HIS A 64 -2.11 20.33 -19.81
N ALA A 65 -3.12 20.86 -19.11
CA ALA A 65 -2.94 21.51 -17.82
C ALA A 65 -2.43 20.53 -16.75
N TYR A 66 -2.99 19.31 -16.70
CA TYR A 66 -2.55 18.25 -15.80
C TYR A 66 -1.10 17.82 -16.09
N GLU A 67 -0.79 17.53 -17.35
CA GLU A 67 0.54 17.09 -17.80
C GLU A 67 1.62 18.17 -17.53
N LYS A 68 1.29 19.45 -17.75
CA LYS A 68 2.17 20.57 -17.42
C LYS A 68 2.47 20.62 -15.93
N CYS A 69 1.45 20.42 -15.09
CA CYS A 69 1.62 20.41 -13.64
C CYS A 69 2.53 19.24 -13.20
N GLU A 70 2.31 18.03 -13.72
CA GLU A 70 3.17 16.87 -13.42
C GLU A 70 4.62 17.09 -13.90
N TYR A 71 4.80 17.69 -15.07
CA TYR A 71 6.12 18.03 -15.59
C TYR A 71 6.87 18.96 -14.64
N GLU A 72 6.23 20.03 -14.17
CA GLU A 72 6.81 20.96 -13.19
C GLU A 72 7.20 20.22 -11.89
N LEU A 73 6.35 19.33 -11.37
CA LEU A 73 6.67 18.53 -10.17
C LEU A 73 7.83 17.55 -10.36
N VAL A 74 7.95 16.94 -11.55
CA VAL A 74 9.08 16.06 -11.86
C VAL A 74 10.37 16.87 -11.93
N MET A 75 10.34 18.04 -12.56
CA MET A 75 11.50 18.93 -12.63
C MET A 75 11.95 19.41 -11.25
N GLU A 76 11.02 19.79 -10.38
CA GLU A 76 11.33 20.16 -8.98
C GLU A 76 11.98 19.00 -8.21
N ARG A 77 11.46 17.77 -8.39
CA ARG A 77 12.04 16.56 -7.78
C ARG A 77 13.45 16.30 -8.31
N MET A 78 13.68 16.44 -9.62
CA MET A 78 15.02 16.29 -10.20
C MET A 78 16.00 17.34 -9.66
N LEU A 79 15.57 18.58 -9.49
CA LEU A 79 16.41 19.64 -8.90
C LEU A 79 16.70 19.36 -7.42
N LYS A 80 15.73 18.85 -6.66
CA LYS A 80 15.93 18.44 -5.27
C LYS A 80 16.94 17.29 -5.16
N MET A 81 16.83 16.31 -6.05
CA MET A 81 17.77 15.19 -6.18
C MET A 81 19.20 15.64 -6.49
N GLN A 82 19.38 16.64 -7.36
CA GLN A 82 20.69 17.19 -7.68
C GLN A 82 21.29 18.02 -6.53
N LYS A 83 20.45 18.78 -5.82
CA LYS A 83 20.88 19.65 -4.70
C LYS A 83 21.25 18.85 -3.45
N ASP A 84 20.54 17.76 -3.18
CA ASP A 84 20.83 16.86 -2.08
C ASP A 84 20.81 15.39 -2.54
N PRO A 85 21.91 14.90 -3.15
CA PRO A 85 22.02 13.51 -3.58
C PRO A 85 22.03 12.52 -2.40
N ARG A 86 22.19 13.00 -1.16
CA ARG A 86 22.20 12.15 0.05
C ARG A 86 20.80 12.04 0.67
N GLY A 87 20.02 13.11 0.67
CA GLY A 87 18.62 13.15 1.17
C GLY A 87 17.59 12.52 0.23
N ALA A 88 17.97 12.31 -1.03
CA ALA A 88 17.27 11.45 -1.99
C ALA A 88 17.09 9.98 -1.55
N GLY A 89 17.97 9.52 -0.65
CA GLY A 89 18.02 8.15 -0.16
C GLY A 89 17.14 7.93 1.05
N GLY A 90 15.82 7.91 0.86
CA GLY A 90 14.90 7.34 1.84
C GLY A 90 15.09 5.83 1.99
N GLN A 91 16.00 5.44 2.88
CA GLN A 91 16.01 4.23 3.70
C GLN A 91 15.34 2.97 3.13
N GLY A 92 16.02 2.32 2.19
CA GLY A 92 16.05 0.86 2.14
C GLY A 92 17.27 0.38 2.93
N GLN A 93 17.12 0.12 4.23
CA GLN A 93 18.11 -0.69 4.95
C GLN A 93 18.27 -2.02 4.19
N GLY A 94 19.45 -2.25 3.62
CA GLY A 94 20.03 -3.58 3.50
C GLY A 94 19.21 -4.69 2.83
N ARG A 95 18.41 -4.42 1.81
CA ARG A 95 18.16 -5.46 0.78
C ARG A 95 18.90 -5.05 -0.47
N ARG A 96 20.11 -5.59 -0.64
CA ARG A 96 20.77 -5.70 -1.94
C ARG A 96 19.71 -6.18 -2.93
N LEU A 97 19.24 -5.30 -3.81
CA LEU A 97 18.64 -5.70 -5.07
C LEU A 97 19.79 -6.28 -5.91
N HIS A 98 20.24 -7.46 -5.52
CA HIS A 98 20.92 -8.31 -6.47
C HIS A 98 19.84 -8.62 -7.51
N TRP A 99 20.00 -8.07 -8.70
CA TRP A 99 19.25 -8.59 -9.84
C TRP A 99 19.77 -10.02 -10.04
N PRO A 100 18.93 -11.06 -9.91
CA PRO A 100 19.38 -12.42 -10.19
C PRO A 100 19.64 -12.51 -11.70
N HIS A 101 20.86 -12.22 -12.11
CA HIS A 101 21.36 -12.76 -13.36
C HIS A 101 21.29 -14.29 -13.24
N PRO A 102 20.57 -14.98 -14.14
CA PRO A 102 20.30 -16.41 -14.01
C PRO A 102 21.51 -17.19 -14.49
N CYS A 103 22.55 -17.25 -13.67
CA CYS A 103 23.56 -18.31 -13.74
C CYS A 103 24.26 -18.42 -12.39
N HIS A 104 24.04 -19.54 -11.70
CA HIS A 104 24.82 -20.03 -10.57
C HIS A 104 24.65 -19.37 -9.19
N ARG A 105 23.62 -19.81 -8.44
CA ARG A 105 23.87 -20.22 -7.04
C ARG A 105 22.81 -21.21 -6.56
N LYS A 106 23.26 -22.43 -6.26
CA LYS A 106 22.47 -23.59 -5.86
C LYS A 106 21.49 -23.30 -4.71
N ALA A 107 20.31 -23.89 -4.85
CA ALA A 107 19.21 -24.06 -3.91
C ALA A 107 19.51 -23.74 -2.43
N ARG A 108 19.01 -22.60 -1.97
CA ARG A 108 18.53 -22.47 -0.59
C ARG A 108 17.02 -22.36 -0.69
N LEU A 109 16.36 -23.49 -0.42
CA LEU A 109 14.91 -23.66 -0.37
C LEU A 109 14.24 -22.41 0.21
N MET A 110 13.47 -21.72 -0.62
CA MET A 110 12.51 -20.71 -0.16
C MET A 110 11.57 -21.40 0.81
N ARG A 111 11.57 -21.01 2.08
CA ARG A 111 10.37 -21.20 2.89
C ARG A 111 9.29 -20.28 2.30
N PRO A 112 8.10 -20.78 1.94
CA PRO A 112 7.01 -19.91 1.55
C PRO A 112 6.69 -18.95 2.70
N ARG A 113 6.35 -17.71 2.35
CA ARG A 113 5.78 -16.75 3.31
C ARG A 113 4.50 -17.37 3.85
N PRO A 114 4.26 -17.38 5.18
CA PRO A 114 2.96 -17.79 5.68
C PRO A 114 1.90 -16.77 5.24
N ASP A 115 0.82 -17.27 4.66
CA ASP A 115 -0.35 -16.48 4.27
C ASP A 115 -0.99 -15.84 5.53
N PRO A 116 -1.52 -14.60 5.45
CA PRO A 116 -2.14 -13.94 6.61
C PRO A 116 -3.46 -14.55 7.11
N PHE A 117 -3.94 -15.65 6.52
CA PHE A 117 -5.26 -16.23 6.75
C PHE A 117 -5.23 -17.64 7.38
N ASP A 118 -4.26 -17.93 8.25
CA ASP A 118 -4.15 -19.23 8.93
C ASP A 118 -4.07 -19.08 10.47
N LEU A 119 -5.22 -18.76 11.07
CA LEU A 119 -5.46 -18.76 12.52
C LEU A 119 -6.51 -19.83 12.89
N GLY A 120 -6.44 -21.02 12.28
CA GLY A 120 -7.44 -22.08 12.50
C GLY A 120 -6.89 -23.48 12.77
N GLU A 121 -5.78 -23.89 12.18
CA GLU A 121 -5.52 -25.35 12.02
C GLU A 121 -4.38 -25.97 12.84
N LEU A 122 -3.73 -25.23 13.74
CA LEU A 122 -2.67 -25.78 14.60
C LEU A 122 -3.12 -26.23 16.01
N ARG A 123 -4.41 -26.10 16.35
CA ARG A 123 -4.92 -26.51 17.69
C ARG A 123 -5.45 -27.95 17.76
N LEU A 124 -5.76 -28.59 16.62
CA LEU A 124 -6.43 -29.89 16.62
C LEU A 124 -5.48 -31.10 16.59
N ARG A 125 -4.25 -30.96 16.07
CA ARG A 125 -3.29 -32.08 15.94
C ARG A 125 -2.60 -32.48 17.25
N HIS A 126 -2.47 -31.56 18.21
CA HIS A 126 -1.87 -31.85 19.53
C HIS A 126 -2.84 -32.42 20.56
N ALA A 127 -4.16 -32.34 20.31
CA ALA A 127 -5.17 -32.91 21.20
C ALA A 127 -5.30 -34.44 21.02
N VAL A 128 -5.23 -34.95 19.78
CA VAL A 128 -5.41 -36.38 19.50
C VAL A 128 -4.21 -37.23 19.95
N LEU A 129 -2.98 -36.71 19.83
CA LEU A 129 -1.77 -37.44 20.22
C LEU A 129 -1.55 -37.51 21.75
N ASN A 130 -2.06 -36.52 22.51
CA ASN A 130 -2.04 -36.56 23.98
C ASN A 130 -3.24 -37.31 24.57
N PHE A 131 -4.31 -37.52 23.80
CA PHE A 131 -5.48 -38.29 24.25
C PHE A 131 -5.26 -39.81 24.17
N PHE A 132 -4.34 -40.28 23.32
CA PHE A 132 -4.04 -41.71 23.17
C PHE A 132 -2.93 -42.23 24.13
N SER A 133 -2.26 -41.33 24.87
CA SER A 133 -1.12 -41.69 25.73
C SER A 133 -1.37 -41.54 27.24
N SER A 134 -2.54 -41.07 27.67
CA SER A 134 -2.89 -40.97 29.09
C SER A 134 -4.31 -41.46 29.38
N GLY A 135 -4.45 -42.77 29.54
CA GLY A 135 -5.35 -43.29 30.56
C GLY A 135 -6.73 -43.76 30.10
N PHE A 136 -6.76 -44.89 29.39
CA PHE A 136 -7.77 -45.91 29.65
C PHE A 136 -7.49 -46.50 31.05
N SER A 137 -7.81 -45.73 32.09
CA SER A 137 -7.93 -46.23 33.46
C SER A 137 -9.38 -46.63 33.66
N SER A 138 -9.59 -47.92 33.88
CA SER A 138 -10.86 -48.65 33.91
C SER A 138 -11.87 -48.21 34.99
N ALA A 139 -11.65 -47.09 35.69
CA ALA A 139 -12.50 -46.62 36.77
C ALA A 139 -13.62 -45.64 36.36
N ALA A 140 -13.56 -45.04 35.16
CA ALA A 140 -14.56 -44.03 34.74
C ALA A 140 -15.82 -44.63 34.06
N VAL A 141 -15.82 -45.92 33.72
CA VAL A 141 -16.95 -46.57 33.02
C VAL A 141 -18.11 -46.90 33.96
N THR A 142 -17.87 -46.99 35.27
CA THR A 142 -18.90 -47.33 36.26
C THR A 142 -19.74 -46.14 36.74
N GLU A 143 -19.27 -44.90 36.59
CA GLU A 143 -20.08 -43.72 36.96
C GLU A 143 -21.06 -43.29 35.87
N PHE A 144 -20.76 -43.56 34.60
CA PHE A 144 -21.61 -43.17 33.47
C PHE A 144 -22.86 -44.05 33.30
N VAL A 145 -22.97 -45.17 34.05
CA VAL A 145 -24.14 -46.07 34.04
C VAL A 145 -25.09 -45.80 35.23
N ILE A 146 -24.67 -45.01 36.22
CA ILE A 146 -25.47 -44.74 37.43
C ILE A 146 -26.31 -43.46 37.28
N TRP A 147 -26.02 -42.62 36.29
CA TRP A 147 -26.81 -41.42 35.96
C TRP A 147 -27.32 -41.47 34.52
N MET A 148 -28.14 -42.49 34.23
CA MET A 148 -29.03 -42.57 33.08
C MET A 148 -30.40 -43.07 33.54
#